data_AF-A0A9E1HK44-F1
#
_entry.id   AF-A0A9E1HK44-F1
#
_cell.length_a   1.000
_cell.length_b   1.000
_cell.length_c   1.000
_cell.angle_alpha   90.00
_cell.angle_beta   90.00
_cell.angle_gamma   90.00
#
_symmetry.space_group_name_H-M   'P 1'
#
loop_
_entity.id
_entity.type
_entity.pdbx_description
1 polymer ?
#
loop_
_entity_poly.entity_id
_entity_poly.type
_entity_poly.pdbx_seq_one_letter_code
_entity_poly.pdbx_strand_id
1 'polypeptide(L)' 'MSLETQFTIKNNEKYFHYLRTHSYWYKELNRNPNKLNQFIEEVKDAYKLRTTDKVEKAIETFEFLQSILSTLQ' A
#
# COMPACT_ATOMS: atom_id res chain seq x y z
N MET A 1 -16.40 -7.60 12.55
CA MET A 1 -16.01 -6.83 11.35
C MET A 1 -17.29 -6.68 10.55
N SER A 2 -17.60 -5.49 10.00
CA SER A 2 -18.84 -5.31 9.24
C SER A 2 -18.78 -6.07 7.90
N LEU A 3 -19.93 -6.35 7.29
CA LEU A 3 -20.00 -6.98 5.97
C LEU A 3 -19.32 -6.11 4.91
N GLU A 4 -19.53 -4.79 4.98
CA GLU A 4 -18.89 -3.81 4.11
C GLU A 4 -17.36 -3.93 4.17
N THR A 5 -16.77 -3.93 5.37
CA THR A 5 -15.31 -4.11 5.54
C THR A 5 -14.83 -5.42 4.92
N GLN A 6 -15.57 -6.51 5.09
CA GLN A 6 -15.22 -7.80 4.49
C GLN A 6 -15.26 -7.76 2.96
N PHE A 7 -16.27 -7.13 2.37
CA PHE A 7 -16.37 -6.96 0.91
C PHE A 7 -15.24 -6.10 0.37
N THR A 8 -14.93 -4.96 1.00
CA THR A 8 -13.83 -4.08 0.58
C THR A 8 -12.50 -4.82 0.58
N ILE A 9 -12.22 -5.62 1.61
CA ILE A 9 -10.96 -6.36 1.70
C ILE A 9 -10.91 -7.50 0.69
N LYS A 10 -11.99 -8.28 0.54
CA LYS A 10 -12.03 -9.41 -0.40
C LYS A 10 -11.96 -8.99 -1.87
N ASN A 11 -12.47 -7.80 -2.20
CA ASN A 11 -12.42 -7.26 -3.56
C ASN A 11 -11.04 -6.75 -4.00
N ASN A 12 -10.06 -6.68 -3.10
CA ASN A 12 -8.70 -6.27 -3.41
C ASN A 12 -7.71 -7.33 -2.93
N GLU A 13 -7.02 -7.98 -3.87
CA GLU A 13 -6.09 -9.07 -3.57
C GLU A 13 -4.97 -8.66 -2.61
N LYS A 14 -4.44 -7.44 -2.73
CA LYS A 14 -3.38 -6.92 -1.84
C LYS A 14 -3.89 -6.75 -0.42
N TYR A 15 -5.11 -6.24 -0.27
CA TYR A 15 -5.73 -6.09 1.04
C TYR A 15 -5.98 -7.46 1.66
N PHE A 16 -6.52 -8.40 0.89
CA PHE A 16 -6.80 -9.73 1.39
C PHE A 16 -5.52 -10.50 1.74
N HIS A 17 -4.45 -10.37 0.95
CA HIS A 17 -3.15 -10.95 1.27
C HIS A 17 -2.56 -10.32 2.53
N TYR A 18 -2.56 -8.99 2.62
CA TYR A 18 -2.02 -8.26 3.78
C TYR A 18 -2.75 -8.62 5.07
N LEU A 19 -4.08 -8.72 5.03
CA LEU A 19 -4.88 -9.16 6.18
C LEU A 19 -4.48 -10.58 6.65
N ARG A 20 -4.17 -11.49 5.71
CA ARG A 20 -3.74 -12.85 6.03
C ARG A 20 -2.35 -12.92 6.66
N THR A 21 -1.43 -12.03 6.26
CA THR A 21 -0.07 -11.98 6.82
C THR A 21 0.02 -11.15 8.10
N HIS A 22 -0.91 -10.21 8.31
CA HIS A 22 -0.97 -9.32 9.49
C HIS A 22 -2.23 -9.62 10.30
N SER A 23 -2.27 -10.82 10.89
CA SER A 23 -3.48 -11.37 11.51
C SER A 23 -4.07 -10.56 12.67
N TYR A 24 -3.29 -9.66 13.27
CA TYR A 24 -3.78 -8.72 14.29
C TYR A 24 -4.90 -7.81 13.75
N TRP A 25 -4.89 -7.49 12.45
CA TRP A 25 -5.94 -6.71 11.80
C TRP A 25 -7.31 -7.39 11.82
N TYR A 26 -7.38 -8.73 11.85
CA TYR A 26 -8.65 -9.42 12.10
C TYR A 26 -9.25 -9.01 13.45
N LYS A 27 -8.44 -8.90 14.51
CA LYS A 27 -8.93 -8.51 15.84
C LYS A 27 -9.38 -7.05 15.82
N GLU A 28 -8.57 -6.17 15.26
CA GLU A 28 -8.84 -4.73 15.23
C GLU A 28 -10.08 -4.37 14.42
N LEU A 29 -10.23 -4.94 13.21
CA LEU A 29 -11.42 -4.73 12.37
C LEU A 29 -12.66 -5.45 12.92
N ASN A 30 -12.46 -6.53 13.70
CA ASN A 30 -13.58 -7.16 14.39
C ASN A 30 -14.12 -6.33 15.55
N ARG A 31 -13.24 -5.64 16.28
CA ARG A 31 -13.57 -4.76 17.41
C ARG A 31 -14.11 -3.41 16.96
N ASN A 32 -13.54 -2.82 15.92
CA ASN A 32 -13.93 -1.52 15.42
C ASN A 32 -13.81 -1.48 13.88
N PRO A 33 -14.94 -1.59 13.14
CA PRO A 33 -14.92 -1.54 11.68
C PRO A 33 -14.47 -0.18 11.12
N ASN A 34 -14.53 0.91 11.90
CA ASN A 34 -14.08 2.24 11.47
C ASN A 34 -12.55 2.32 11.29
N LYS A 35 -11.80 1.29 11.70
CA LYS A 35 -10.36 1.19 11.46
C LYS A 35 -9.99 0.74 10.04
N LEU A 36 -10.96 0.50 9.16
CA LEU A 36 -10.69 0.11 7.77
C LEU A 36 -9.78 1.11 7.04
N ASN A 37 -9.95 2.42 7.26
CA ASN A 37 -9.07 3.42 6.66
C ASN A 37 -7.63 3.30 7.16
N GLN A 38 -7.42 3.04 8.45
CA GLN A 38 -6.08 2.83 9.02
C GLN A 38 -5.43 1.58 8.43
N PHE A 39 -6.20 0.49 8.28
CA PHE A 39 -5.74 -0.71 7.59
C PHE A 39 -5.32 -0.41 6.14
N ILE A 40 -6.14 0.32 5.39
CA ILE A 40 -5.83 0.67 3.99
C ILE A 40 -4.54 1.50 3.90
N GLU A 41 -4.34 2.47 4.79
CA GLU A 41 -3.12 3.27 4.82
C GLU A 41 -1.90 2.40 5.13
N GLU A 42 -1.95 1.52 6.12
CA GLU A 42 -0.83 0.63 6.42
C GLU A 42 -0.50 -0.31 5.25
N VAL A 43 -1.51 -0.80 4.55
CA VAL A 43 -1.31 -1.62 3.34
C VAL A 43 -0.64 -0.81 2.22
N LYS A 44 -1.02 0.45 2.04
CA LYS A 44 -0.39 1.33 1.04
C LYS A 44 1.08 1.57 1.38
N ASP A 45 1.39 1.76 2.66
CA ASP A 45 2.76 1.97 3.14
C ASP A 45 3.61 0.73 2.90
N ALA A 46 3.11 -0.43 3.31
CA ALA A 46 3.81 -1.71 3.19
C ALA A 46 4.11 -2.07 1.73
N TYR A 47 3.24 -1.69 0.79
CA TYR A 47 3.42 -1.97 -0.64
C TYR A 47 3.93 -0.78 -1.45
N LYS A 48 4.33 0.32 -0.81
CA LYS A 48 4.76 1.56 -1.48
C LYS A 48 3.77 2.02 -2.57
N LEU A 49 2.48 2.00 -2.24
CA LEU A 49 1.40 2.37 -3.16
C LEU A 49 0.95 3.81 -3.01
N ARG A 50 1.59 4.60 -2.13
CA ARG A 50 1.26 6.02 -1.99
C ARG A 50 1.62 6.74 -3.29
N THR A 51 0.89 7.82 -3.56
CA THR A 51 1.17 8.67 -4.71
C THR A 51 2.57 9.29 -4.61
N THR A 52 3.05 9.55 -3.38
CA THR A 52 4.42 10.00 -3.09
C THR A 52 5.46 9.00 -3.58
N ASP A 53 5.26 7.71 -3.32
CA ASP A 53 6.23 6.66 -3.66
C ASP A 53 6.37 6.51 -5.18
N LYS A 54 5.28 6.77 -5.92
CA LYS A 54 5.31 6.80 -7.39
C LYS A 54 6.08 8.00 -7.93
N VAL A 55 5.97 9.16 -7.27
CA VAL A 55 6.70 10.39 -7.64
C VAL A 55 8.19 10.23 -7.34
N GLU A 56 8.54 9.71 -6.17
CA GLU A 56 9.92 9.42 -5.78
C GLU A 56 10.59 8.49 -6.80
N LYS A 57 9.94 7.38 -7.17
CA LYS A 57 10.47 6.45 -8.19
C LYS A 57 10.68 7.11 -9.56
N ALA A 58 9.81 8.04 -9.96
CA ALA A 58 9.96 8.78 -11.21
C ALA A 58 11.16 9.75 -11.17
N ILE A 59 11.38 10.42 -10.04
CA ILE A 59 12.53 11.28 -9.82
C ILE A 59 13.83 10.45 -9.85
N GLU A 60 13.89 9.35 -9.11
CA GLU A 60 15.05 8.43 -9.11
C GLU A 60 15.38 7.94 -10.53
N THR A 61 14.35 7.56 -11.31
CA THR A 61 14.53 7.12 -12.69
C THR A 61 15.08 8.23 -13.57
N PHE A 62 14.60 9.47 -13.40
CA PHE A 62 15.07 10.63 -14.14
C PHE A 62 16.52 10.98 -13.79
N GLU A 63 16.90 10.96 -12.52
CA GLU A 63 18.27 11.17 -12.06
C GLU A 63 19.22 10.10 -12.61
N PHE A 64 18.81 8.82 -12.61
CA PHE A 64 19.58 7.74 -13.20
C PHE A 64 19.81 7.94 -14.71
N LEU A 65 18.76 8.29 -15.46
CA LEU A 65 18.88 8.58 -16.89
C LEU A 65 19.81 9.77 -17.15
N GLN A 66 19.71 10.83 -16.36
CA GLN A 66 20.65 11.95 -16.45
C GLN A 66 22.09 11.51 -16.20
N SER A 67 22.33 10.69 -15.17
CA SER A 67 23.68 10.18 -14.86
C SER A 67 24.28 9.38 -16.01
N ILE A 68 23.49 8.52 -16.68
CA ILE A 68 23.94 7.77 -17.86
C ILE A 68 24.29 8.74 -18.99
N LEU A 69 23.40 9.68 -19.31
CA LEU A 69 23.63 10.65 -20.38
C LEU A 69 24.88 11.50 -20.13
N SER A 70 25.12 11.93 -18.89
CA SER A 70 26.33 12.68 -18.51
C SER A 70 27.61 11.85 -18.61
N THR A 71 27.55 10.53 -18.44
CA THR A 71 28.73 9.65 -18.58
C THR A 71 29.08 9.33 -20.03
N LEU A 72 28.13 9.50 -20.95
CA LEU A 72 28.29 9.22 -22.38
C LEU A 72 28.72 10.45 -23.21
N GLN A 73 28.86 11.61 -22.56
CA GLN A 73 29.23 12.89 -23.18
C GLN A 73 30.65 13.30 -22.76
#